data_AF-A0A420J9P1-F1
#
_entry.id   AF-A0A420J9P1-F1
#
_cell.length_a   1.000
_cell.length_b   1.000
_cell.length_c   1.000
_cell.angle_alpha   90.00
_cell.angle_beta   90.00
_cell.angle_gamma   90.00
#
_symmetry.space_group_name_H-M   'P 1'
#
loop_
_entity.id
_entity.type
_entity.pdbx_description
1 polymer ?
#
loop_
_entity_poly.entity_id
_entity_poly.type
_entity_poly.pdbx_seq_one_letter_code
_entity_poly.pdbx_strand_id
1 'polypeptide(L)'
;MFNQEQNDSSTEVNLMRTSSSCRSLPMLPCELLLRIFFFLDIPDLLSLSRTMHYFRKISLDPLLHAHRLHFASIILSRAISSRPSLTELMARQVYITRTTKAALRLGRSFITIELKRLLERRPSMDRLVELGVLPVECSSETKIISKSNSTLYLNQTVEERARVDEFFNGVDRTAKQKRKSPHQ
;
A
#
# COMPACT_ATOMS: atom_id res chain seq x y z
N MET A 1 45.86 13.67 -75.14
CA MET A 1 44.62 13.94 -74.38
C MET A 1 43.93 12.59 -74.21
N PHE A 2 44.38 11.73 -73.30
CA PHE A 2 44.10 11.67 -71.86
C PHE A 2 42.61 11.66 -71.48
N ASN A 3 42.29 10.60 -70.73
CA ASN A 3 41.15 10.37 -69.82
C ASN A 3 39.89 9.75 -70.47
N GLN A 4 39.24 8.73 -69.90
CA GLN A 4 39.51 7.93 -68.70
C GLN A 4 38.71 6.62 -68.79
N GLU A 5 39.28 5.59 -68.19
CA GLU A 5 38.75 4.28 -67.81
C GLU A 5 37.44 4.31 -67.00
N GLN A 6 36.68 3.21 -67.07
CA GLN A 6 36.20 2.35 -65.96
C GLN A 6 34.93 1.61 -66.43
N ASN A 7 34.95 0.32 -66.81
CA ASN A 7 35.10 -0.89 -65.99
C ASN A 7 34.19 -0.92 -64.75
N ASP A 8 32.90 -1.20 -64.95
CA ASP A 8 32.05 -1.73 -63.89
C ASP A 8 32.35 -3.24 -63.72
N SER A 9 33.40 -3.44 -62.94
CA SER A 9 33.83 -4.68 -62.33
C SER A 9 32.69 -5.31 -61.51
N SER A 10 32.46 -6.59 -61.77
CA SER A 10 32.13 -7.63 -60.81
C SER A 10 32.23 -7.19 -59.35
N THR A 11 31.13 -7.28 -58.61
CA THR A 11 31.18 -7.36 -57.15
C THR A 11 30.65 -8.72 -56.73
N GLU A 12 31.54 -9.70 -56.89
CA GLU A 12 31.51 -10.94 -56.17
C GLU A 12 31.36 -10.66 -54.65
N VAL A 13 30.35 -11.32 -54.08
CA VAL A 13 30.40 -12.07 -52.82
C VAL A 13 31.66 -11.84 -51.97
N ASN A 14 31.70 -10.73 -51.22
CA ASN A 14 32.69 -10.56 -50.15
C ASN A 14 32.11 -11.10 -48.84
N LEU A 15 32.18 -12.42 -48.71
CA LEU A 15 32.08 -13.14 -47.44
C LEU A 15 33.36 -12.84 -46.63
N MET A 16 33.16 -12.32 -45.42
CA MET A 16 34.15 -12.05 -44.36
C MET A 16 35.03 -10.80 -44.50
N ARG A 17 34.65 -9.73 -43.78
CA ARG A 17 35.62 -8.84 -43.12
C ARG A 17 35.08 -8.23 -41.81
N THR A 18 35.55 -8.85 -40.72
CA THR A 18 35.92 -8.27 -39.40
C THR A 18 34.87 -7.60 -38.50
N SER A 19 34.72 -8.23 -37.33
CA SER A 19 34.66 -7.64 -35.98
C SER A 19 33.51 -6.70 -35.59
N SER A 20 32.85 -7.08 -34.48
CA SER A 20 31.86 -6.36 -33.66
C SER A 20 30.37 -6.48 -34.05
N SER A 21 29.71 -7.44 -33.39
CA SER A 21 28.38 -7.31 -32.76
C SER A 21 27.29 -6.54 -33.52
N CYS A 22 26.77 -7.07 -34.62
CA CYS A 22 25.44 -6.70 -35.11
C CYS A 22 24.43 -7.78 -34.72
N ARG A 23 24.11 -7.86 -33.41
CA ARG A 23 23.01 -8.65 -32.87
C ARG A 23 21.68 -7.94 -33.14
N SER A 24 21.32 -7.78 -34.41
CA SER A 24 20.08 -7.10 -34.77
C SER A 24 18.90 -8.07 -34.67
N LEU A 25 17.80 -7.58 -34.09
CA LEU A 25 16.57 -8.36 -33.93
C LEU A 25 16.01 -8.95 -35.26
N PRO A 26 16.12 -8.29 -36.44
CA PRO A 26 15.62 -8.87 -37.69
C PRO A 26 16.49 -10.00 -38.26
N MET A 27 17.67 -10.28 -37.71
CA MET A 27 18.53 -11.39 -38.14
C MET A 27 18.17 -12.71 -37.46
N LEU A 28 17.22 -12.70 -36.50
CA LEU A 28 16.72 -13.91 -35.86
C LEU A 28 15.77 -14.68 -36.79
N PRO A 29 15.76 -16.02 -36.71
CA PRO A 29 14.71 -16.84 -37.30
C PRO A 29 13.30 -16.41 -36.85
N CYS A 30 12.32 -16.58 -37.74
CA CYS A 30 10.94 -16.13 -37.48
C CYS A 30 10.30 -16.86 -36.29
N GLU A 31 10.68 -18.10 -36.01
CA GLU A 31 10.19 -18.88 -34.87
C GLU A 31 10.59 -18.24 -33.53
N LEU A 32 11.82 -17.73 -33.45
CA LEU A 32 12.31 -17.03 -32.26
C LEU A 32 11.61 -15.68 -32.11
N LEU A 33 11.38 -14.97 -33.22
CA LEU A 33 10.64 -13.72 -33.21
C LEU A 33 9.18 -13.91 -32.80
N LEU A 34 8.51 -14.96 -33.30
CA LEU A 34 7.16 -15.33 -32.88
C LEU A 34 7.11 -15.65 -31.39
N ARG A 35 8.12 -16.37 -30.87
CA ARG A 35 8.21 -16.67 -29.44
C ARG A 35 8.42 -15.42 -28.59
N ILE A 36 9.23 -14.47 -29.03
CA ILE A 36 9.42 -13.18 -28.36
C ILE A 36 8.11 -12.38 -28.39
N PHE A 37 7.49 -12.26 -29.57
CA PHE A 37 6.28 -11.48 -29.79
C PHE A 37 5.07 -12.06 -29.04
N PHE A 38 5.08 -13.35 -28.74
CA PHE A 38 4.08 -14.00 -27.90
C PHE A 38 4.03 -13.41 -26.48
N PHE A 39 5.18 -13.03 -25.92
CA PHE A 39 5.26 -12.48 -24.56
C PHE A 39 5.04 -10.96 -24.49
N LEU A 40 4.87 -10.30 -25.63
CA LEU A 40 4.64 -8.86 -25.68
C LEU A 40 3.15 -8.54 -25.57
N ASP A 41 2.86 -7.46 -24.85
CA ASP A 41 1.52 -6.92 -24.76
C ASP A 41 1.08 -6.31 -26.10
N ILE A 42 -0.24 -6.16 -26.28
CA ILE A 42 -0.84 -5.59 -27.50
C ILE A 42 -0.24 -4.21 -27.87
N PRO A 43 -0.08 -3.24 -26.95
CA PRO A 43 0.56 -1.95 -27.27
C PRO A 43 2.02 -2.07 -27.71
N ASP A 44 2.79 -3.00 -27.12
CA ASP A 44 4.21 -3.17 -27.43
C ASP A 44 4.40 -3.83 -28.78
N LEU A 45 3.56 -4.82 -29.09
CA LEU A 45 3.51 -5.47 -30.40
C LEU A 45 3.15 -4.47 -31.51
N LEU A 46 2.18 -3.60 -31.25
CA LEU A 46 1.82 -2.52 -32.18
C LEU A 46 2.99 -1.55 -32.38
N SER A 47 3.69 -1.19 -31.31
CA SER A 47 4.86 -0.31 -31.37
C SER A 47 5.97 -0.92 -32.24
N LEU A 48 6.28 -2.21 -32.07
CA LEU A 48 7.25 -2.92 -32.90
C LEU A 48 6.83 -3.00 -34.37
N SER A 49 5.55 -3.26 -34.65
CA SER A 49 5.03 -3.32 -36.03
C SER A 49 5.19 -2.00 -36.81
N ARG A 50 5.36 -0.88 -36.11
CA ARG A 50 5.58 0.44 -36.71
C ARG A 50 7.05 0.73 -37.00
N THR A 51 7.98 0.04 -36.34
CA THR A 51 9.43 0.24 -36.53
C THR A 51 9.96 -0.41 -37.81
N MET A 52 9.44 -1.59 -38.19
CA MET A 52 9.92 -2.33 -39.36
C MET A 52 8.80 -3.09 -40.07
N HIS A 53 8.84 -3.14 -41.42
CA HIS A 53 7.90 -3.93 -42.22
C HIS A 53 7.97 -5.43 -41.93
N TYR A 54 9.17 -5.94 -41.66
CA TYR A 54 9.37 -7.35 -41.30
C TYR A 54 8.65 -7.71 -40.00
N PHE A 55 8.78 -6.87 -38.95
CA PHE A 55 8.03 -7.06 -37.71
C PHE A 55 6.54 -6.87 -37.89
N ARG A 56 6.10 -5.95 -38.75
CA ARG A 56 4.68 -5.85 -39.10
C ARG A 56 4.11 -7.16 -39.64
N LYS A 57 4.84 -7.84 -40.53
CA LYS A 57 4.42 -9.13 -41.09
C LYS A 57 4.30 -10.21 -40.00
N ILE A 58 5.26 -10.27 -39.09
CA ILE A 58 5.28 -11.26 -37.99
C ILE A 58 4.21 -10.93 -36.93
N SER A 59 4.01 -9.64 -36.61
CA SER A 59 2.98 -9.21 -35.66
C SER A 59 1.56 -9.50 -36.12
N LEU A 60 1.34 -9.65 -37.44
CA LEU A 60 0.05 -9.99 -38.05
C LEU A 60 -0.09 -11.49 -38.34
N ASP A 61 0.88 -12.32 -37.92
CA ASP A 61 0.86 -13.76 -38.18
C ASP A 61 -0.31 -14.42 -37.43
N PRO A 62 -1.21 -15.17 -38.12
CA PRO A 62 -2.29 -15.90 -37.45
C PRO A 62 -1.79 -16.93 -36.43
N LEU A 63 -0.60 -17.52 -36.61
CA LEU A 63 -0.05 -18.49 -35.66
C LEU A 63 0.25 -17.86 -34.29
N LEU A 64 0.77 -16.63 -34.29
CA LEU A 64 0.99 -15.85 -33.08
C LEU A 64 -0.33 -15.63 -32.34
N HIS A 65 -1.36 -15.18 -33.04
CA HIS A 65 -2.66 -14.86 -32.45
C HIS A 65 -3.43 -16.09 -31.98
N ALA A 66 -3.35 -17.21 -32.70
CA ALA A 66 -3.94 -18.49 -32.29
C ALA A 66 -3.32 -18.99 -30.98
N HIS A 67 -1.99 -18.94 -30.86
CA HIS A 67 -1.30 -19.35 -29.63
C HIS A 67 -1.61 -18.41 -28.44
N ARG A 68 -1.68 -17.10 -28.68
CA ARG A 68 -2.11 -16.11 -27.66
C ARG A 68 -3.55 -16.36 -27.20
N LEU A 69 -4.46 -16.63 -28.11
CA LEU A 69 -5.85 -16.92 -27.79
C LEU A 69 -5.98 -18.21 -26.96
N HIS A 70 -5.30 -19.27 -27.36
CA HIS A 70 -5.30 -20.54 -26.63
C HIS A 70 -4.79 -20.36 -25.19
N PHE A 71 -3.65 -19.68 -25.03
CA PHE A 71 -3.08 -19.42 -23.71
C PHE A 71 -3.98 -18.52 -22.85
N ALA A 72 -4.57 -17.48 -23.45
CA ALA A 72 -5.54 -16.62 -22.77
C ALA A 72 -6.77 -17.42 -22.31
N SER A 73 -7.27 -18.35 -23.13
CA SER A 73 -8.37 -19.24 -22.76
C SER A 73 -8.01 -20.10 -21.55
N ILE A 74 -6.82 -20.71 -21.51
CA ILE A 74 -6.38 -21.54 -20.38
C ILE A 74 -6.30 -20.71 -19.10
N ILE A 75 -5.69 -19.53 -19.16
CA ILE A 75 -5.59 -18.62 -18.01
C ILE A 75 -6.98 -18.20 -17.55
N LEU A 76 -7.84 -17.81 -18.49
CA LEU A 76 -9.18 -17.34 -18.18
C LEU A 76 -10.03 -18.43 -17.53
N SER A 77 -9.98 -19.67 -18.04
CA SER A 77 -10.67 -20.81 -17.43
C SER A 77 -10.28 -20.99 -15.97
N ARG A 78 -8.99 -20.91 -15.64
CA ARG A 78 -8.51 -21.00 -14.25
C ARG A 78 -8.93 -19.79 -13.41
N ALA A 79 -8.79 -18.58 -13.96
CA ALA A 79 -9.11 -17.35 -13.25
C ALA A 79 -10.61 -17.23 -12.92
N ILE A 80 -11.48 -17.66 -13.84
CA ILE A 80 -12.93 -17.71 -13.63
C ILE A 80 -13.28 -18.69 -12.50
N SER A 81 -12.65 -19.86 -12.45
CA SER A 81 -12.89 -20.83 -11.37
C SER A 81 -12.45 -20.31 -9.99
N SER A 82 -11.40 -19.51 -9.92
CA SER A 82 -10.95 -18.88 -8.66
C SER A 82 -11.74 -17.63 -8.26
N ARG A 83 -12.73 -17.21 -9.07
CA ARG A 83 -13.45 -15.95 -8.86
C ARG A 83 -14.38 -16.04 -7.64
N PRO A 84 -14.28 -15.12 -6.67
CA PRO A 84 -15.20 -15.08 -5.53
C PRO A 84 -16.63 -14.81 -5.99
N SER A 85 -17.60 -15.29 -5.22
CA SER A 85 -19.02 -15.11 -5.53
C SER A 85 -19.43 -13.63 -5.36
N LEU A 86 -20.54 -13.25 -6.01
CA LEU A 86 -21.06 -11.88 -5.88
C LEU A 86 -21.42 -11.56 -4.42
N THR A 87 -21.99 -12.52 -3.69
CA THR A 87 -22.36 -12.37 -2.28
C THR A 87 -21.12 -12.16 -1.40
N GLU A 88 -20.03 -12.87 -1.66
CA GLU A 88 -18.76 -12.68 -0.97
C GLU A 88 -18.15 -11.30 -1.27
N LEU A 89 -18.21 -10.83 -2.51
CA LEU A 89 -17.74 -9.50 -2.88
C LEU A 89 -18.55 -8.38 -2.21
N MET A 90 -19.86 -8.57 -2.04
CA MET A 90 -20.72 -7.65 -1.30
C MET A 90 -20.40 -7.68 0.20
N ALA A 91 -20.17 -8.87 0.78
CA ALA A 91 -19.80 -9.01 2.19
C ALA A 91 -18.46 -8.31 2.48
N ARG A 92 -17.47 -8.41 1.58
CA ARG A 92 -16.18 -7.73 1.68
C ARG A 92 -16.22 -6.24 1.33
N GLN A 93 -17.39 -5.67 1.01
CA GLN A 93 -17.56 -4.27 0.59
C GLN A 93 -16.73 -3.89 -0.66
N VAL A 94 -16.37 -4.87 -1.48
CA VAL A 94 -15.65 -4.66 -2.75
C VAL A 94 -16.64 -4.34 -3.87
N TYR A 95 -17.77 -5.06 -3.92
CA TYR A 95 -18.86 -4.77 -4.84
C TYR A 95 -19.93 -3.93 -4.17
N ILE A 96 -20.07 -2.68 -4.60
CA ILE A 96 -20.99 -1.70 -4.02
C ILE A 96 -22.15 -1.46 -5.00
N THR A 97 -23.36 -1.81 -4.57
CA THR A 97 -24.59 -1.50 -5.31
C THR A 97 -24.95 -0.02 -5.22
N ARG A 98 -25.83 0.47 -6.11
CA ARG A 98 -26.32 1.86 -6.04
C ARG A 98 -27.00 2.16 -4.69
N THR A 99 -27.75 1.19 -4.16
CA THR A 99 -28.47 1.30 -2.89
C THR A 99 -27.51 1.37 -1.71
N THR A 100 -26.50 0.49 -1.64
CA THR A 100 -25.48 0.51 -0.58
C THR A 100 -24.65 1.80 -0.63
N LYS A 101 -24.28 2.30 -1.81
CA LYS A 101 -23.62 3.59 -1.95
C LYS A 101 -24.47 4.74 -1.42
N ALA A 102 -25.77 4.76 -1.72
CA ALA A 102 -26.70 5.76 -1.19
C ALA A 102 -26.84 5.66 0.34
N ALA A 103 -26.99 4.45 0.87
CA ALA A 103 -27.06 4.19 2.30
C ALA A 103 -25.80 4.65 3.04
N LEU A 104 -24.60 4.38 2.50
CA LEU A 104 -23.34 4.86 3.09
C LEU A 104 -23.24 6.39 3.10
N ARG A 105 -23.71 7.06 2.04
CA ARG A 105 -23.76 8.54 2.01
C ARG A 105 -24.69 9.08 3.08
N LEU A 106 -25.87 8.48 3.22
CA LEU A 106 -26.85 8.87 4.23
C LEU A 106 -26.32 8.61 5.65
N GLY A 107 -25.73 7.43 5.90
CA GLY A 107 -25.12 7.09 7.18
C GLY A 107 -24.01 8.07 7.58
N ARG A 108 -23.14 8.46 6.63
CA ARG A 108 -22.14 9.51 6.87
C ARG A 108 -22.77 10.86 7.22
N SER A 109 -23.87 11.22 6.57
CA SER A 109 -24.61 12.45 6.89
C SER A 109 -25.14 12.41 8.32
N PHE A 110 -25.75 11.29 8.74
CA PHE A 110 -26.24 11.13 10.11
C PHE A 110 -25.13 11.19 11.14
N ILE A 111 -24.01 10.49 10.92
CA ILE A 111 -22.83 10.57 11.80
C ILE A 111 -22.32 12.01 11.89
N THR A 112 -22.30 12.75 10.78
CA THR A 112 -21.87 14.15 10.76
C THR A 112 -22.80 15.02 11.62
N ILE A 113 -24.12 14.84 11.49
CA ILE A 113 -25.12 15.57 12.28
C ILE A 113 -24.96 15.23 13.78
N GLU A 114 -24.80 13.96 14.10
CA GLU A 114 -24.62 13.48 15.46
C GLU A 114 -23.35 14.06 16.09
N LEU A 115 -22.22 13.96 15.39
CA LEU A 115 -20.95 14.51 15.86
C LEU A 115 -21.02 16.03 16.03
N LYS A 116 -21.66 16.77 15.12
CA LYS A 116 -21.87 18.22 15.30
C LYS A 116 -22.59 18.52 16.61
N ARG A 117 -23.70 17.83 16.87
CA ARG A 117 -24.47 18.00 18.10
C ARG A 117 -23.68 17.62 19.36
N LEU A 118 -22.87 16.55 19.30
CA LEU A 118 -22.03 16.12 20.42
C LEU A 118 -20.88 17.10 20.68
N LEU A 119 -20.30 17.69 19.62
CA LEU A 119 -19.25 18.69 19.73
C LEU A 119 -19.77 20.01 20.31
N GLU A 120 -20.99 20.43 19.97
CA GLU A 120 -21.64 21.60 20.58
C GLU A 120 -21.87 21.43 22.09
N ARG A 121 -22.18 20.20 22.52
CA ARG A 121 -22.39 19.86 23.94
C ARG A 121 -21.11 19.41 24.65
N ARG A 122 -19.96 19.52 24.00
CA ARG A 122 -18.69 19.04 24.54
C ARG A 122 -18.39 19.79 25.84
N PRO A 123 -18.23 19.08 26.98
CA PRO A 123 -17.82 19.71 28.23
C PRO A 123 -16.45 20.37 28.07
N SER A 124 -16.25 21.49 28.76
CA SER A 124 -14.92 22.11 28.85
C SER A 124 -13.96 21.20 29.61
N MET A 125 -12.67 21.43 29.41
CA MET A 125 -11.62 20.69 30.09
C MET A 125 -11.73 20.81 31.61
N ASP A 126 -12.02 22.00 32.12
CA ASP A 126 -12.19 22.25 33.56
C ASP A 126 -13.37 21.48 34.12
N ARG A 127 -14.48 21.40 33.36
CA ARG A 127 -15.64 20.60 33.74
C ARG A 127 -15.33 19.10 33.80
N LEU A 128 -14.42 18.62 32.95
CA LEU A 128 -13.97 17.22 33.00
C LEU A 128 -13.09 16.94 34.23
N VAL A 129 -12.33 17.93 34.70
CA VAL A 129 -11.56 17.85 35.96
C VAL A 129 -12.49 17.87 37.17
N GLU A 130 -13.49 18.76 37.19
CA GLU A 130 -14.51 18.81 38.25
C GLU A 130 -15.27 17.48 38.38
N LEU A 131 -15.54 16.81 37.26
CA LEU A 131 -16.20 15.52 37.23
C LEU A 131 -15.26 14.34 37.54
N GLY A 132 -13.98 14.59 37.81
CA GLY A 132 -12.97 13.56 38.10
C GLY A 132 -12.64 12.66 36.91
N VAL A 133 -13.00 13.05 35.68
CA VAL A 133 -12.71 12.30 34.45
C VAL A 133 -11.28 12.56 33.97
N LEU A 134 -10.80 13.79 34.13
CA LEU A 134 -9.42 14.18 33.86
C LEU A 134 -8.69 14.59 35.15
N PRO A 135 -7.37 14.32 35.26
CA PRO A 135 -6.55 14.84 36.33
C PRO A 135 -6.47 16.38 36.32
N VAL A 136 -6.25 16.98 37.49
CA VAL A 136 -6.25 18.46 37.65
C VAL A 136 -5.14 19.11 36.83
N GLU A 137 -4.04 18.40 36.59
CA GLU A 137 -2.90 18.82 35.78
C GLU A 137 -3.28 19.07 34.30
N CYS A 138 -4.46 18.60 33.87
CA CYS A 138 -5.00 18.85 32.55
C CYS A 138 -5.77 20.18 32.44
N SER A 139 -6.35 20.73 33.52
CA SER A 139 -6.97 22.07 33.53
C SER A 139 -5.83 23.11 33.60
N SER A 140 -5.78 24.05 32.67
CA SER A 140 -4.57 24.79 32.30
C SER A 140 -3.91 25.61 33.43
N GLU A 141 -2.61 25.36 33.69
CA GLU A 141 -1.61 26.43 33.95
C GLU A 141 -0.12 26.00 33.87
N THR A 142 0.24 24.72 33.73
CA THR A 142 1.65 24.34 33.49
C THR A 142 1.95 24.25 32.00
N LYS A 143 2.22 25.41 31.38
CA LYS A 143 2.76 25.54 30.01
C LYS A 143 4.19 24.95 29.85
N ILE A 144 4.67 24.22 30.84
CA ILE A 144 6.05 23.73 30.94
C ILE A 144 5.98 22.20 30.97
N ILE A 145 6.43 21.62 29.86
CA ILE A 145 6.65 20.19 29.60
C ILE A 145 5.39 19.45 29.14
N SER A 146 5.26 19.37 27.82
CA SER A 146 4.50 18.36 27.09
C SER A 146 5.06 16.95 27.33
N LYS A 147 4.93 16.45 28.56
CA LYS A 147 4.99 15.01 28.81
C LYS A 147 3.72 14.43 28.19
N SER A 148 3.88 13.42 27.33
CA SER A 148 2.74 12.76 26.69
C SER A 148 1.75 12.29 27.77
N ASN A 149 0.45 12.47 27.55
CA ASN A 149 -0.62 12.14 28.52
C ASN A 149 -0.47 10.72 29.11
N SER A 150 0.09 9.78 28.34
CA SER A 150 0.40 8.41 28.78
C SER A 150 1.34 8.34 30.00
N THR A 151 2.28 9.28 30.15
CA THR A 151 3.20 9.30 31.29
C THR A 151 2.57 9.90 32.54
N LEU A 152 1.58 10.79 32.39
CA LEU A 152 0.85 11.37 33.53
C LEU A 152 0.00 10.31 34.25
N TYR A 153 -0.78 9.51 33.52
CA TYR A 153 -1.58 8.42 34.11
C TYR A 153 -0.74 7.35 34.82
N LEU A 154 0.46 7.06 34.30
CA LEU A 154 1.36 6.09 34.92
C LEU A 154 1.97 6.63 36.23
N ASN A 155 2.32 7.92 36.27
CA ASN A 155 2.90 8.51 37.47
C ASN A 155 1.86 8.67 38.59
N GLN A 156 0.62 9.03 38.25
CA GLN A 156 -0.45 9.20 39.24
C GLN A 156 -0.82 7.87 39.93
N THR A 157 -0.86 6.78 39.17
CA THR A 157 -1.08 5.43 39.74
C THR A 157 0.09 4.95 40.60
N VAL A 158 1.34 5.28 40.22
CA VAL A 158 2.53 5.02 41.03
C VAL A 158 2.52 5.85 42.33
N GLU A 159 2.10 7.10 42.26
CA GLU A 159 2.05 8.03 43.40
C GLU A 159 0.91 7.69 44.38
N GLU A 160 -0.26 7.29 43.90
CA GLU A 160 -1.33 6.77 44.75
C GLU A 160 -0.92 5.47 45.44
N ARG A 161 -0.24 4.56 44.73
CA ARG A 161 0.26 3.32 45.32
C ARG A 161 1.32 3.58 46.39
N ALA A 162 2.22 4.53 46.15
CA ALA A 162 3.19 4.97 47.14
C ALA A 162 2.51 5.61 48.37
N ARG A 163 1.46 6.43 48.18
CA ARG A 163 0.66 7.00 49.29
C ARG A 163 -0.06 5.93 50.11
N VAL A 164 -0.62 4.92 49.46
CA VAL A 164 -1.27 3.79 50.13
C VAL A 164 -0.24 3.01 50.95
N ASP A 165 0.90 2.68 50.34
CA ASP A 165 2.00 1.98 51.03
C ASP A 165 2.53 2.80 52.22
N GLU A 166 2.64 4.13 52.09
CA GLU A 166 3.06 5.01 53.17
C GLU A 166 2.03 5.13 54.29
N PHE A 167 0.73 5.17 53.96
CA PHE A 167 -0.36 5.14 54.93
C PHE A 167 -0.32 3.85 55.77
N PHE A 168 -0.20 2.68 55.12
CA PHE A 168 -0.10 1.40 55.81
C PHE A 168 1.19 1.30 56.65
N ASN A 169 2.33 1.76 56.12
CA ASN A 169 3.60 1.80 56.87
C ASN A 169 3.58 2.79 58.05
N GLY A 170 2.83 3.89 57.96
CA GLY A 170 2.64 4.86 59.05
C GLY A 170 1.80 4.30 60.20
N VAL A 171 0.76 3.51 59.89
CA VAL A 171 -0.04 2.78 60.87
C VAL A 171 0.82 1.75 61.63
N ASP A 172 1.73 1.06 60.94
CA ASP A 172 2.64 0.10 61.58
C ASP A 172 3.70 0.75 62.49
N ARG A 173 4.15 1.97 62.19
CA ARG A 173 5.09 2.73 63.05
C ARG A 173 4.41 3.25 64.32
N THR A 174 3.19 3.77 64.22
CA THR A 174 2.42 4.22 65.38
C THR A 174 2.01 3.06 66.30
N ALA A 175 1.76 1.87 65.74
CA ALA A 175 1.53 0.65 66.52
C ALA A 175 2.79 0.15 67.26
N LYS A 176 4.00 0.33 66.69
CA LYS A 176 5.28 -0.04 67.34
C LYS A 176 5.72 0.95 68.42
N GLN A 177 5.40 2.24 68.29
CA GLN A 177 5.81 3.27 69.25
C GLN A 177 5.00 3.22 70.56
N LYS A 178 3.78 2.65 70.54
CA LYS A 178 2.96 2.42 71.74
C LYS A 178 3.44 1.23 72.61
N ARG A 179 4.50 0.50 72.20
CA ARG A 179 5.05 -0.67 72.91
C ARG A 179 6.41 -0.45 73.62
N LYS A 180 6.96 0.76 73.63
CA LYS A 180 8.14 1.16 74.44
C LYS A 180 7.85 2.56 74.99
N SER A 181 7.72 2.88 76.28
CA SER A 181 8.16 2.34 77.58
C SER A 181 7.24 2.97 78.67
N PRO A 182 7.27 2.67 80.01
CA PRO A 182 8.48 2.44 80.81
C PRO A 182 8.41 1.29 81.83
N HIS A 183 9.52 0.55 81.97
CA HIS A 183 9.89 -0.06 83.25
C HIS A 183 11.07 0.73 83.81
N GLN A 184 10.80 1.33 84.98
CA GLN A 184 11.67 1.79 86.07
C GLN A 184 12.90 2.64 85.76
#